data_AF-A0A952TC45-F1
#
_entry.id   AF-A0A952TC45-F1
#
_cell.length_a   1.000
_cell.length_b   1.000
_cell.length_c   1.000
_cell.angle_alpha   90.00
_cell.angle_beta   90.00
_cell.angle_gamma   90.00
#
_symmetry.space_group_name_H-M   'P 1'
#
loop_
_entity.id
_entity.type
_entity.pdbx_description
1 polymer ?
#
loop_
_entity_poly.entity_id
_entity_poly.type
_entity_poly.pdbx_seq_one_letter_code
_entity_poly.pdbx_strand_id
1 'polypeptide(L)'
;MHHHEYIGKLSRTLVIAIVLNAVIVIGEIIGGIIGNSLALLSDALHNLGDLFALILSLFASRLALRKANAKSSFGYIRSEIIISFINSSILLLIGVFIIYEGIVRIQEPQEIKGNLLIIIALISFFANAYSSYLLHSHSKHDLNAKSSYLHLFYDAIHSLAIVVVGIFILLFNWTFLDALSSVVIGVFMIKSSWSVVSESAQILNEGTPKEIDHHEVEEYLKSFPEIKGIHHLHIWKLSSTFIALSVHITVEDQPVSSAYLIIDKIEKALMEKFKINHPTIQVEAEHHDCSDKPQLLAITNISEKS
;
A
#
# COMPACT_ATOMS: atom_id res chain seq x y z
N MET A 1 -9.64 1.15 31.35
CA MET A 1 -10.35 -0.11 31.05
C MET A 1 -11.05 -0.10 29.69
N HIS A 2 -11.74 1.00 29.28
CA HIS A 2 -12.45 1.08 27.99
C HIS A 2 -11.56 0.95 26.72
N HIS A 3 -10.32 1.43 26.74
CA HIS A 3 -9.47 1.41 25.53
C HIS A 3 -8.95 0.00 25.16
N HIS A 4 -8.56 -0.81 26.15
CA HIS A 4 -8.16 -2.21 25.90
C HIS A 4 -9.33 -3.10 25.47
N GLU A 5 -10.53 -2.87 26.01
CA GLU A 5 -11.74 -3.61 25.61
C GLU A 5 -12.17 -3.25 24.18
N TYR A 6 -12.03 -1.98 23.79
CA TYR A 6 -12.28 -1.50 22.42
C TYR A 6 -11.31 -2.12 21.40
N ILE A 7 -10.00 -2.14 21.69
CA ILE A 7 -8.98 -2.77 20.84
C ILE A 7 -9.26 -4.28 20.67
N GLY A 8 -9.67 -4.97 21.74
CA GLY A 8 -10.03 -6.38 21.68
C GLY A 8 -11.26 -6.67 20.83
N LYS A 9 -12.29 -5.81 20.87
CA LYS A 9 -13.50 -5.93 20.03
C LYS A 9 -13.20 -5.66 18.55
N LEU A 10 -12.44 -4.61 18.26
CA LEU A 10 -12.00 -4.28 16.88
C LEU A 10 -11.20 -5.43 16.26
N SER A 11 -10.24 -6.00 17.00
CA SER A 11 -9.43 -7.12 16.53
C SER A 11 -10.28 -8.36 16.20
N ARG A 12 -11.27 -8.70 17.03
CA ARG A 12 -12.19 -9.82 16.76
C ARG A 12 -13.04 -9.58 15.52
N THR A 13 -13.59 -8.38 15.36
CA THR A 13 -14.40 -8.02 14.19
C THR A 13 -13.59 -8.11 12.89
N LEU A 14 -12.34 -7.62 12.90
CA LEU A 14 -11.44 -7.74 11.75
C LEU A 14 -11.13 -9.20 11.40
N VAL A 15 -10.89 -10.06 12.40
CA VAL A 15 -10.66 -11.49 12.17
C VAL A 15 -11.90 -12.15 11.55
N ILE A 16 -13.11 -11.81 12.01
CA ILE A 16 -14.35 -12.31 11.42
C ILE A 16 -14.46 -11.89 9.96
N ALA A 17 -14.19 -10.62 9.64
CA ALA A 17 -14.22 -10.12 8.26
C ALA A 17 -13.19 -10.84 7.36
N ILE A 18 -11.97 -11.07 7.86
CA ILE A 18 -10.92 -11.83 7.15
C ILE A 18 -11.36 -13.27 6.86
N VAL A 19 -11.93 -13.95 7.85
CA VAL A 19 -12.39 -15.35 7.68
C VAL A 19 -13.57 -15.41 6.71
N LEU A 20 -14.52 -14.48 6.79
CA LEU A 20 -15.63 -14.41 5.84
C LEU A 20 -15.12 -14.17 4.43
N ASN A 21 -14.22 -13.20 4.23
CA ASN A 21 -13.64 -12.93 2.91
C ASN A 21 -12.89 -14.15 2.35
N ALA A 22 -12.12 -14.86 3.18
CA ALA A 22 -11.45 -16.09 2.75
C ALA A 22 -12.44 -17.17 2.27
N VAL A 23 -13.58 -17.32 2.94
CA VAL A 23 -14.63 -18.28 2.54
C VAL A 23 -15.30 -17.84 1.23
N ILE A 24 -15.57 -16.54 1.07
CA ILE A 24 -16.12 -15.96 -0.16
C ILE A 24 -15.19 -16.26 -1.34
N VAL A 25 -13.89 -15.91 -1.23
CA VAL A 25 -12.89 -16.14 -2.28
C VAL A 25 -12.85 -17.61 -2.70
N ILE A 26 -12.87 -18.55 -1.76
CA ILE A 26 -12.89 -19.99 -2.08
C ILE A 26 -14.19 -20.35 -2.84
N GLY A 27 -15.33 -19.84 -2.38
CA GLY A 27 -16.62 -20.05 -3.03
C GLY A 27 -16.67 -19.49 -4.45
N GLU A 28 -16.14 -18.29 -4.66
CA GLU A 28 -16.09 -17.62 -5.96
C GLU A 28 -15.11 -18.30 -6.93
N ILE A 29 -13.96 -18.79 -6.47
CA ILE A 29 -13.05 -19.59 -7.30
C ILE A 29 -13.75 -20.88 -7.76
N ILE A 30 -14.31 -21.66 -6.82
CA ILE A 30 -15.00 -22.91 -7.14
C ILE A 30 -16.19 -22.63 -8.06
N GLY A 31 -16.95 -21.59 -7.74
CA GLY A 31 -18.09 -21.12 -8.49
C GLY A 31 -17.78 -20.68 -9.92
N GLY A 32 -16.73 -19.89 -10.07
CA GLY A 32 -16.26 -19.38 -11.35
C GLY A 32 -15.80 -20.52 -12.26
N ILE A 33 -15.08 -21.51 -11.72
CA ILE A 33 -14.67 -22.70 -12.47
C ILE A 33 -15.88 -23.56 -12.88
N ILE A 34 -16.72 -23.96 -11.92
CA ILE A 34 -17.87 -24.85 -12.19
C ILE A 34 -18.93 -24.17 -13.06
N GLY A 35 -19.12 -22.87 -12.87
CA GLY A 35 -20.08 -22.03 -13.56
C GLY A 35 -19.58 -21.46 -14.88
N ASN A 36 -18.29 -21.64 -15.18
CA ASN A 36 -17.59 -21.05 -16.31
C ASN A 36 -17.74 -19.52 -16.37
N SER A 37 -17.75 -18.85 -15.22
CA SER A 37 -17.90 -17.39 -15.12
C SER A 37 -16.56 -16.73 -14.89
N LEU A 38 -16.16 -15.87 -15.82
CA LEU A 38 -14.94 -15.09 -15.69
C LEU A 38 -15.15 -13.91 -14.74
N ALA A 39 -16.38 -13.39 -14.60
CA ALA A 39 -16.69 -12.35 -13.62
C ALA A 39 -16.46 -12.83 -12.18
N LEU A 40 -16.92 -14.04 -11.82
CA LEU A 40 -16.67 -14.61 -10.49
C LEU A 40 -15.17 -14.85 -10.24
N LEU A 41 -14.45 -15.36 -11.25
CA LEU A 41 -13.00 -15.56 -11.11
C LEU A 41 -12.28 -14.22 -10.90
N SER A 42 -12.71 -13.19 -11.63
CA SER A 42 -12.13 -11.86 -11.50
C SER A 42 -12.38 -11.24 -10.13
N ASP A 43 -13.61 -11.34 -9.62
CA ASP A 43 -13.96 -10.87 -8.27
C ASP A 43 -13.16 -11.64 -7.20
N ALA A 44 -13.08 -12.97 -7.33
CA ALA A 44 -12.33 -13.80 -6.41
C ALA A 44 -10.84 -13.44 -6.36
N LEU A 45 -10.23 -13.19 -7.51
CA LEU A 45 -8.79 -12.85 -7.61
C LEU A 45 -8.51 -11.44 -7.10
N HIS A 46 -9.43 -10.50 -7.28
CA HIS A 46 -9.36 -9.18 -6.65
C HIS A 46 -9.43 -9.30 -5.12
N ASN A 47 -10.47 -9.98 -4.60
CA ASN A 47 -10.71 -10.18 -3.17
C ASN A 47 -9.58 -10.98 -2.50
N LEU A 48 -8.96 -11.92 -3.22
CA LEU A 48 -7.78 -12.65 -2.75
C LEU A 48 -6.58 -11.72 -2.58
N GLY A 49 -6.37 -10.80 -3.53
CA GLY A 49 -5.33 -9.79 -3.45
C GLY A 49 -5.45 -8.91 -2.21
N ASP A 50 -6.67 -8.48 -1.89
CA ASP A 50 -6.97 -7.67 -0.72
C ASP A 50 -6.82 -8.46 0.58
N LEU A 51 -7.26 -9.73 0.60
CA LEU A 51 -7.04 -10.64 1.71
C LEU A 51 -5.54 -10.81 2.00
N PHE A 52 -4.71 -10.99 0.96
CA PHE A 52 -3.26 -11.05 1.12
C PHE A 52 -2.72 -9.74 1.71
N ALA A 53 -3.10 -8.59 1.17
CA ALA A 53 -2.67 -7.29 1.69
C ALA A 53 -3.01 -7.10 3.19
N LEU A 54 -4.20 -7.54 3.62
CA LEU A 54 -4.61 -7.49 5.03
C LEU A 54 -3.79 -8.42 5.92
N ILE A 55 -3.59 -9.67 5.51
CA ILE A 55 -2.75 -10.63 6.24
C ILE A 55 -1.32 -10.11 6.36
N LEU A 56 -0.81 -9.50 5.30
CA LEU A 56 0.53 -8.93 5.24
C LEU A 56 0.68 -7.69 6.11
N SER A 57 -0.32 -6.80 6.12
CA SER A 57 -0.36 -5.66 7.03
C SER A 57 -0.31 -6.13 8.51
N LEU A 58 -1.08 -7.17 8.86
CA LEU A 58 -1.02 -7.79 10.19
C LEU A 58 0.34 -8.43 10.48
N PHE A 59 0.93 -9.13 9.50
CA PHE A 59 2.25 -9.74 9.66
C PHE A 59 3.37 -8.70 9.76
N ALA A 60 3.34 -7.65 8.93
CA ALA A 60 4.30 -6.55 8.93
C ALA A 60 4.29 -5.80 10.26
N SER A 61 3.11 -5.52 10.83
CA SER A 61 2.99 -4.92 12.16
C SER A 61 3.67 -5.76 13.26
N ARG A 62 3.62 -7.10 13.14
CA ARG A 62 4.32 -8.03 14.07
C ARG A 62 5.81 -8.17 13.75
N LEU A 63 6.18 -8.12 12.47
CA LEU A 63 7.56 -8.25 12.01
C LEU A 63 8.38 -6.98 12.29
N ALA A 64 7.76 -5.81 12.26
CA ALA A 64 8.34 -4.53 12.69
C ALA A 64 8.80 -4.57 14.16
N LEU A 65 8.23 -5.47 14.99
CA LEU A 65 8.67 -5.69 16.38
C LEU A 65 9.93 -6.58 16.47
N ARG A 66 10.35 -7.26 15.39
CA ARG A 66 11.63 -8.01 15.38
C ARG A 66 12.78 -7.03 15.28
N LYS A 67 13.54 -6.94 16.37
CA LYS A 67 14.74 -6.10 16.51
C LYS A 67 15.75 -6.36 15.38
N ALA A 68 16.44 -5.30 14.96
CA ALA A 68 17.61 -5.37 14.11
C ALA A 68 18.63 -6.41 14.64
N ASN A 69 19.34 -7.05 13.72
CA ASN A 69 20.41 -7.98 14.04
C ASN A 69 21.65 -7.67 13.20
N ALA A 70 22.78 -8.30 13.49
CA ALA A 70 24.05 -8.00 12.81
C ALA A 70 24.03 -8.25 11.28
N LYS A 71 23.09 -9.08 10.78
CA LYS A 71 22.90 -9.32 9.33
C LYS A 71 21.88 -8.38 8.70
N SER A 72 21.06 -7.71 9.50
CA SER A 72 19.99 -6.81 9.07
C SER A 72 19.94 -5.63 10.03
N SER A 73 20.76 -4.62 9.77
CA SER A 73 20.97 -3.43 10.62
C SER A 73 19.71 -2.59 10.81
N PHE A 74 18.85 -2.55 9.79
CA PHE A 74 17.50 -1.96 9.86
C PHE A 74 16.41 -2.99 10.17
N GLY A 75 16.77 -4.22 10.52
CA GLY A 75 15.82 -5.32 10.67
C GLY A 75 15.14 -5.68 9.34
N TYR A 76 13.87 -6.08 9.41
CA TYR A 76 13.09 -6.56 8.26
C TYR A 76 12.07 -5.52 7.76
N ILE A 77 12.35 -4.23 7.95
CA ILE A 77 11.44 -3.13 7.61
C ILE A 77 11.07 -3.15 6.11
N ARG A 78 12.03 -3.43 5.22
CA ARG A 78 11.80 -3.51 3.76
C ARG A 78 10.99 -4.74 3.31
N SER A 79 10.78 -5.75 4.15
CA SER A 79 10.03 -6.96 3.77
C SER A 79 8.57 -6.63 3.42
N GLU A 80 7.96 -5.65 4.09
CA GLU A 80 6.63 -5.13 3.74
C GLU A 80 6.56 -4.70 2.28
N ILE A 81 7.54 -3.90 1.83
CA ILE A 81 7.58 -3.33 0.48
C ILE A 81 7.83 -4.41 -0.58
N ILE A 82 8.77 -5.32 -0.33
CA ILE A 82 9.07 -6.42 -1.26
C ILE A 82 7.83 -7.28 -1.49
N ILE A 83 7.13 -7.62 -0.42
CA ILE A 83 5.95 -8.47 -0.50
C ILE A 83 4.81 -7.73 -1.21
N SER A 84 4.56 -6.46 -0.89
CA SER A 84 3.57 -5.63 -1.58
C SER A 84 3.86 -5.49 -3.08
N PHE A 85 5.13 -5.35 -3.45
CA PHE A 85 5.58 -5.30 -4.85
C PHE A 85 5.28 -6.62 -5.58
N ILE A 86 5.63 -7.77 -4.99
CA ILE A 86 5.37 -9.09 -5.59
C ILE A 86 3.87 -9.34 -5.74
N ASN A 87 3.09 -9.11 -4.68
CA ASN A 87 1.64 -9.32 -4.69
C ASN A 87 0.96 -8.47 -5.77
N SER A 88 1.28 -7.18 -5.81
CA SER A 88 0.66 -6.25 -6.77
C SER A 88 1.12 -6.54 -8.21
N SER A 89 2.35 -7.02 -8.40
CA SER A 89 2.81 -7.47 -9.72
C SER A 89 2.04 -8.70 -10.20
N ILE A 90 1.76 -9.65 -9.32
CA ILE A 90 0.94 -10.83 -9.64
C ILE A 90 -0.49 -10.40 -10.02
N LEU A 91 -1.12 -9.52 -9.24
CA LEU A 91 -2.46 -9.01 -9.54
C LEU A 91 -2.52 -8.24 -10.86
N LEU A 92 -1.46 -7.49 -11.19
CA LEU A 92 -1.36 -6.79 -12.47
C LEU A 92 -1.33 -7.79 -13.64
N LEU A 93 -0.52 -8.85 -13.54
CA LEU A 93 -0.47 -9.91 -14.57
C LEU A 93 -1.81 -10.65 -14.70
N ILE A 94 -2.46 -10.94 -13.57
CA ILE A 94 -3.79 -11.54 -13.52
C ILE A 94 -4.83 -10.63 -14.18
N GLY A 95 -4.80 -9.33 -13.88
CA GLY A 95 -5.70 -8.35 -14.49
C GLY A 95 -5.54 -8.29 -16.02
N VAL A 96 -4.30 -8.31 -16.52
CA VAL A 96 -4.03 -8.38 -17.98
C VAL A 96 -4.59 -9.67 -18.58
N PHE A 97 -4.38 -10.81 -17.91
CA PHE A 97 -4.92 -12.10 -18.35
C PHE A 97 -6.45 -12.11 -18.39
N ILE A 98 -7.12 -11.60 -17.35
CA ILE A 98 -8.59 -11.52 -17.29
C ILE A 98 -9.14 -10.63 -18.40
N ILE A 99 -8.50 -9.49 -18.68
CA ILE A 99 -8.92 -8.62 -19.79
C ILE A 99 -8.79 -9.36 -21.12
N TYR A 100 -7.66 -10.04 -21.34
CA TYR A 100 -7.44 -10.83 -22.54
C TYR A 100 -8.52 -11.91 -22.72
N GLU A 101 -8.76 -12.74 -21.69
CA GLU A 101 -9.80 -13.78 -21.71
C GLU A 101 -11.21 -13.19 -21.87
N GLY A 102 -11.48 -12.03 -21.27
CA GLY A 102 -12.74 -11.33 -21.41
C GLY A 102 -12.98 -10.87 -22.85
N ILE A 103 -11.96 -10.33 -23.52
CA ILE A 103 -12.04 -9.95 -24.94
C ILE A 103 -12.29 -11.19 -25.81
N VAL A 104 -11.60 -12.30 -25.55
CA VAL A 104 -11.81 -13.57 -26.26
C VAL A 104 -13.24 -14.06 -26.09
N ARG A 105 -13.79 -14.06 -24.86
CA ARG A 105 -15.16 -14.50 -24.57
C ARG A 105 -16.25 -13.59 -25.15
N ILE A 106 -15.95 -12.33 -25.45
CA ILE A 106 -16.86 -11.45 -26.20
C ILE A 106 -16.98 -11.91 -27.66
N GLN A 107 -15.88 -12.36 -28.26
CA GLN A 107 -15.84 -12.85 -29.64
C GLN A 107 -16.36 -14.29 -29.77
N GLU A 108 -16.08 -15.12 -28.76
CA GLU A 108 -16.50 -16.51 -28.68
C GLU A 108 -17.33 -16.74 -27.40
N PRO A 109 -18.63 -16.41 -27.41
CA PRO A 109 -19.49 -16.54 -26.24
C PRO A 109 -19.55 -17.97 -25.74
N GLN A 110 -19.24 -18.15 -24.46
CA GLN A 110 -19.34 -19.43 -23.78
C GLN A 110 -20.62 -19.51 -22.95
N GLU A 111 -21.12 -20.73 -22.74
CA GLU A 111 -22.24 -20.95 -21.83
C GLU A 111 -21.81 -20.71 -20.37
N ILE A 112 -22.67 -20.01 -19.64
CA ILE A 112 -22.44 -19.63 -18.23
C ILE A 112 -23.61 -20.13 -17.42
N LYS A 113 -23.31 -20.79 -16.30
CA LYS A 113 -24.35 -21.25 -15.37
C LYS A 113 -24.86 -20.08 -14.53
N GLY A 114 -25.74 -19.26 -15.10
CA GLY A 114 -26.29 -18.05 -14.47
C GLY A 114 -26.89 -18.30 -13.07
N ASN A 115 -27.49 -19.46 -12.83
CA ASN A 115 -28.02 -19.83 -11.50
C ASN A 115 -26.91 -19.91 -10.45
N LEU A 116 -25.78 -20.54 -10.79
CA LEU A 116 -24.64 -20.68 -9.88
C LEU A 116 -23.98 -19.32 -9.65
N LEU A 117 -23.84 -18.53 -10.72
CA LEU A 117 -23.33 -17.16 -10.69
C LEU A 117 -24.09 -16.30 -9.68
N ILE A 118 -25.43 -16.28 -9.77
CA ILE A 118 -26.28 -15.50 -8.87
C ILE A 118 -26.16 -15.98 -7.43
N ILE A 119 -26.22 -17.30 -7.18
CA ILE A 119 -26.17 -17.84 -5.81
C ILE A 119 -24.87 -17.42 -5.11
N ILE A 120 -23.74 -17.53 -5.80
CA ILE A 120 -22.43 -17.23 -5.22
C ILE A 120 -22.26 -15.73 -5.04
N ALA A 121 -22.66 -14.91 -6.03
CA ALA A 121 -22.61 -13.46 -5.91
C ALA A 121 -23.54 -12.93 -4.79
N LEU A 122 -24.70 -13.58 -4.54
CA LEU A 122 -25.56 -13.24 -3.40
C LEU A 122 -24.90 -13.59 -2.07
N ILE A 123 -24.24 -14.75 -1.96
CA ILE A 123 -23.49 -15.13 -0.75
C ILE A 123 -22.40 -14.09 -0.47
N SER A 124 -21.64 -13.70 -1.51
CA SER A 124 -20.60 -12.67 -1.45
C SER A 124 -21.19 -11.33 -0.99
N PHE A 125 -22.29 -10.87 -1.62
CA PHE A 125 -23.00 -9.66 -1.24
C PHE A 125 -23.40 -9.64 0.24
N PHE A 126 -24.07 -10.69 0.73
CA PHE A 126 -24.54 -10.73 2.12
C PHE A 126 -23.37 -10.80 3.11
N ALA A 127 -22.31 -11.53 2.79
CA ALA A 127 -21.14 -11.65 3.65
C ALA A 127 -20.34 -10.33 3.71
N ASN A 128 -20.17 -9.64 2.59
CA ASN A 128 -19.53 -8.32 2.53
C ASN A 128 -20.38 -7.24 3.21
N ALA A 129 -21.69 -7.23 2.98
CA ALA A 129 -22.62 -6.32 3.64
C ALA A 129 -22.64 -6.54 5.16
N TYR A 130 -22.64 -7.79 5.62
CA TYR A 130 -22.58 -8.12 7.04
C TYR A 130 -21.24 -7.70 7.66
N SER A 131 -20.12 -7.98 6.99
CA SER A 131 -18.78 -7.58 7.46
C SER A 131 -18.65 -6.06 7.55
N SER A 132 -19.16 -5.34 6.53
CA SER A 132 -19.24 -3.89 6.52
C SER A 132 -20.10 -3.36 7.68
N TYR A 133 -21.28 -3.93 7.90
CA TYR A 133 -22.14 -3.56 9.04
C TYR A 133 -21.44 -3.71 10.40
N LEU A 134 -20.70 -4.81 10.62
CA LEU A 134 -19.96 -5.02 11.86
C LEU A 134 -18.86 -3.98 12.09
N LEU A 135 -18.21 -3.51 11.02
CA LEU A 135 -17.15 -2.50 11.08
C LEU A 135 -17.68 -1.07 11.12
N HIS A 136 -18.94 -0.84 10.77
CA HIS A 136 -19.54 0.50 10.73
C HIS A 136 -19.47 1.25 12.07
N SER A 137 -19.66 0.56 13.20
CA SER A 137 -19.55 1.20 14.53
C SER A 137 -18.12 1.61 14.87
N HIS A 138 -17.13 0.88 14.38
CA HIS A 138 -15.71 1.13 14.62
C HIS A 138 -15.13 2.19 13.67
N SER A 139 -15.71 2.35 12.48
CA SER A 139 -15.27 3.33 11.47
C SER A 139 -15.36 4.79 11.91
N LYS A 140 -16.17 5.08 12.95
CA LYS A 140 -16.33 6.44 13.50
C LYS A 140 -15.13 6.91 14.32
N HIS A 141 -14.32 5.97 14.82
CA HIS A 141 -13.25 6.26 15.77
C HIS A 141 -11.86 5.81 15.26
N ASP A 142 -11.80 5.05 14.18
CA ASP A 142 -10.56 4.51 13.63
C ASP A 142 -10.55 4.61 12.09
N LEU A 143 -9.53 5.28 11.55
CA LEU A 143 -9.38 5.48 10.10
C LEU A 143 -9.11 4.17 9.35
N ASN A 144 -8.40 3.22 9.96
CA ASN A 144 -8.19 1.90 9.37
C ASN A 144 -9.51 1.14 9.34
N ALA A 145 -10.29 1.18 10.42
CA ALA A 145 -11.63 0.59 10.44
C ALA A 145 -12.57 1.24 9.43
N LYS A 146 -12.45 2.57 9.21
CA LYS A 146 -13.18 3.29 8.18
C LYS A 146 -12.80 2.85 6.77
N SER A 147 -11.51 2.67 6.51
CA SER A 147 -11.01 2.15 5.24
C SER A 147 -11.57 0.75 4.97
N SER A 148 -11.43 -0.18 5.92
CA SER A 148 -11.97 -1.55 5.77
C SER A 148 -13.49 -1.58 5.63
N TYR A 149 -14.22 -0.74 6.37
CA TYR A 149 -15.67 -0.60 6.26
C TYR A 149 -16.11 -0.19 4.84
N LEU A 150 -15.47 0.85 4.29
CA LEU A 150 -15.79 1.36 2.96
C LEU A 150 -15.41 0.37 1.87
N HIS A 151 -14.27 -0.31 2.01
CA HIS A 151 -13.84 -1.35 1.08
C HIS A 151 -14.88 -2.47 0.98
N LEU A 152 -15.23 -3.11 2.11
CA LEU A 152 -16.25 -4.17 2.14
C LEU A 152 -17.64 -3.71 1.67
N PHE A 153 -17.96 -2.43 1.86
CA PHE A 153 -19.19 -1.85 1.33
C PHE A 153 -19.18 -1.78 -0.20
N TYR A 154 -18.06 -1.34 -0.79
CA TYR A 154 -17.89 -1.32 -2.23
C TYR A 154 -17.83 -2.73 -2.82
N ASP A 155 -17.24 -3.70 -2.13
CA ASP A 155 -17.24 -5.11 -2.56
C ASP A 155 -18.67 -5.66 -2.56
N ALA A 156 -19.49 -5.32 -1.57
CA ALA A 156 -20.91 -5.69 -1.59
C ALA A 156 -21.64 -5.09 -2.81
N ILE A 157 -21.42 -3.81 -3.13
CA ILE A 157 -21.97 -3.20 -4.35
C ILE A 157 -21.49 -3.94 -5.61
N HIS A 158 -20.23 -4.35 -5.62
CA HIS A 158 -19.63 -5.10 -6.71
C HIS A 158 -20.30 -6.47 -6.91
N SER A 159 -20.45 -7.25 -5.83
CA SER A 159 -21.16 -8.54 -5.88
C SER A 159 -22.61 -8.36 -6.34
N LEU A 160 -23.28 -7.27 -5.95
CA LEU A 160 -24.64 -6.97 -6.43
C LEU A 160 -24.67 -6.69 -7.94
N ALA A 161 -23.66 -6.03 -8.50
CA ALA A 161 -23.54 -5.84 -9.95
C ALA A 161 -23.40 -7.19 -10.68
N ILE A 162 -22.64 -8.13 -10.12
CA ILE A 162 -22.51 -9.51 -10.65
C ILE A 162 -23.85 -10.26 -10.57
N VAL A 163 -24.63 -10.09 -9.50
CA VAL A 163 -26.00 -10.64 -9.41
C VAL A 163 -26.87 -10.14 -10.57
N VAL A 164 -26.84 -8.83 -10.85
CA VAL A 164 -27.59 -8.24 -11.97
C VAL A 164 -27.15 -8.86 -13.30
N VAL A 165 -25.85 -9.02 -13.53
CA VAL A 165 -25.30 -9.71 -14.71
C VAL A 165 -25.85 -11.13 -14.82
N GLY A 166 -25.84 -11.90 -13.73
CA GLY A 166 -26.41 -13.24 -13.69
C GLY A 166 -27.90 -13.30 -14.04
N ILE A 167 -28.70 -12.32 -13.58
CA ILE A 167 -30.13 -12.22 -13.94
C ILE A 167 -30.30 -12.00 -15.44
N PHE A 168 -29.53 -11.10 -16.05
CA PHE A 168 -29.60 -10.88 -17.50
C PHE A 168 -29.16 -12.11 -18.30
N ILE A 169 -28.17 -12.86 -17.82
CA ILE A 169 -27.75 -14.13 -18.43
C ILE A 169 -28.90 -15.15 -18.38
N LEU A 170 -29.60 -15.28 -17.26
CA LEU A 170 -30.71 -16.23 -17.15
C LEU A 170 -31.92 -15.88 -18.01
N LEU A 171 -32.27 -14.59 -18.09
CA LEU A 171 -33.48 -14.15 -18.79
C LEU A 171 -33.27 -13.99 -20.29
N PHE A 172 -32.09 -13.54 -20.72
CA PHE A 172 -31.83 -13.13 -22.10
C PHE A 172 -30.69 -13.89 -22.77
N ASN A 173 -30.02 -14.80 -22.04
CA ASN A 173 -28.85 -15.53 -22.51
C ASN A 173 -27.68 -14.61 -22.96
N TRP A 174 -27.58 -13.42 -22.33
CA TRP A 174 -26.56 -12.41 -22.63
C TRP A 174 -25.23 -12.74 -21.92
N THR A 175 -24.59 -13.83 -22.33
CA THR A 175 -23.33 -14.31 -21.74
C THR A 175 -22.17 -13.33 -21.90
N PHE A 176 -22.20 -12.46 -22.92
CA PHE A 176 -21.20 -11.40 -23.09
C PHE A 176 -21.11 -10.43 -21.90
N LEU A 177 -22.16 -10.31 -21.08
CA LEU A 177 -22.14 -9.44 -19.89
C LEU A 177 -21.17 -9.93 -18.81
N ASP A 178 -20.96 -11.24 -18.68
CA ASP A 178 -19.94 -11.80 -17.78
C ASP A 178 -18.55 -11.37 -18.22
N ALA A 179 -18.26 -11.51 -19.52
CA ALA A 179 -16.99 -11.11 -20.11
C ALA A 179 -16.76 -9.59 -20.05
N LEU A 180 -17.81 -8.79 -20.28
CA LEU A 180 -17.73 -7.34 -20.12
C LEU A 180 -17.43 -6.96 -18.66
N SER A 181 -18.11 -7.61 -17.72
CA SER A 181 -17.91 -7.35 -16.29
C SER A 181 -16.50 -7.72 -15.85
N SER A 182 -15.97 -8.87 -16.30
CA SER A 182 -14.60 -9.27 -15.99
C SER A 182 -13.55 -8.32 -16.58
N VAL A 183 -13.76 -7.79 -17.79
CA VAL A 183 -12.89 -6.76 -18.36
C VAL A 183 -12.90 -5.49 -17.51
N VAL A 184 -14.09 -5.04 -17.08
CA VAL A 184 -14.22 -3.86 -16.22
C VAL A 184 -13.48 -4.07 -14.89
N ILE A 185 -13.67 -5.22 -14.24
CA ILE A 185 -12.97 -5.58 -13.01
C ILE A 185 -11.45 -5.62 -13.24
N GLY A 186 -11.00 -6.29 -14.31
CA GLY A 186 -9.59 -6.37 -14.67
C GLY A 186 -8.94 -5.00 -14.87
N VAL A 187 -9.63 -4.03 -15.49
CA VAL A 187 -9.13 -2.66 -15.64
C VAL A 187 -8.98 -1.96 -14.28
N PHE A 188 -9.96 -2.11 -13.38
CA PHE A 188 -9.85 -1.57 -12.02
C PHE A 188 -8.71 -2.22 -11.24
N MET A 189 -8.54 -3.55 -11.35
CA MET A 189 -7.44 -4.31 -10.75
C MET A 189 -6.06 -3.83 -11.25
N ILE A 190 -5.90 -3.60 -12.55
CA ILE A 190 -4.64 -3.08 -13.11
C ILE A 190 -4.36 -1.69 -12.55
N LYS A 191 -5.36 -0.80 -12.54
CA LYS A 191 -5.21 0.57 -12.06
C LYS A 191 -4.78 0.60 -10.58
N SER A 192 -5.43 -0.19 -9.73
CA SER A 192 -5.10 -0.27 -8.30
C SER A 192 -3.70 -0.87 -8.10
N SER A 193 -3.41 -1.99 -8.76
CA SER A 193 -2.13 -2.70 -8.62
C SER A 193 -0.95 -1.89 -9.15
N TRP A 194 -1.12 -1.16 -10.25
CA TRP A 194 -0.06 -0.32 -10.81
C TRP A 194 0.43 0.76 -9.84
N SER A 195 -0.50 1.38 -9.10
CA SER A 195 -0.14 2.39 -8.09
C SER A 195 0.79 1.79 -7.02
N VAL A 196 0.46 0.60 -6.54
CA VAL A 196 1.25 -0.08 -5.49
C VAL A 196 2.59 -0.58 -6.03
N VAL A 197 2.63 -1.13 -7.25
CA VAL A 197 3.88 -1.53 -7.92
C VAL A 197 4.79 -0.32 -8.10
N SER A 198 4.27 0.80 -8.62
CA SER A 198 5.06 2.02 -8.85
C SER A 198 5.61 2.60 -7.56
N GLU A 199 4.79 2.71 -6.51
CA GLU A 199 5.24 3.20 -5.20
C GLU A 199 6.28 2.26 -4.59
N SER A 200 6.03 0.95 -4.60
CA SER A 200 6.98 -0.01 -4.03
C SER A 200 8.31 -0.03 -4.80
N ALA A 201 8.28 0.09 -6.13
CA ALA A 201 9.49 0.20 -6.95
C ALA A 201 10.30 1.46 -6.61
N GLN A 202 9.63 2.59 -6.40
CA GLN A 202 10.28 3.84 -5.99
C GLN A 202 10.97 3.68 -4.63
N ILE A 203 10.31 3.05 -3.66
CA ILE A 203 10.88 2.79 -2.33
C ILE A 203 12.08 1.84 -2.43
N LEU A 204 11.99 0.78 -3.26
CA LEU A 204 13.10 -0.15 -3.48
C LEU A 204 14.31 0.49 -4.17
N ASN A 205 14.08 1.51 -5.01
CA ASN A 205 15.11 2.33 -5.64
C ASN A 205 15.61 3.49 -4.76
N GLU A 206 15.24 3.51 -3.48
CA GLU A 206 15.64 4.57 -2.52
C GLU A 206 15.23 5.98 -2.98
N GLY A 207 14.12 6.06 -3.74
CA GLY A 207 13.57 7.32 -4.21
C GLY A 207 13.01 8.18 -3.08
N THR A 208 13.08 9.50 -3.26
CA THR A 208 12.46 10.46 -2.35
C THR A 208 10.94 10.25 -2.29
N PRO A 209 10.33 10.22 -1.09
CA PRO A 209 8.88 10.07 -0.94
C PRO A 209 8.11 11.13 -1.75
N LYS A 210 6.99 10.76 -2.36
CA LYS A 210 6.19 11.68 -3.19
C LYS A 210 5.60 12.84 -2.38
N GLU A 211 5.46 12.65 -1.07
CA GLU A 211 4.89 13.62 -0.13
C GLU A 211 5.93 14.63 0.38
N ILE A 212 7.21 14.43 0.10
CA ILE A 212 8.30 15.31 0.55
C ILE A 212 8.96 15.95 -0.66
N ASP A 213 8.89 17.28 -0.72
CA ASP A 213 9.69 18.06 -1.65
C ASP A 213 11.11 18.22 -1.08
N HIS A 214 12.09 17.75 -1.84
CA HIS A 214 13.51 17.86 -1.50
C HIS A 214 13.93 19.33 -1.29
N HIS A 215 13.47 20.24 -2.14
CA HIS A 215 13.78 21.67 -2.04
C HIS A 215 13.15 22.30 -0.82
N GLU A 216 11.91 21.92 -0.46
CA GLU A 216 11.26 22.45 0.74
C GLU A 216 12.02 22.04 2.01
N VAL A 217 12.56 20.83 2.07
CA VAL A 217 13.40 20.38 3.18
C VAL A 217 14.70 21.17 3.23
N GLU A 218 15.35 21.37 2.09
CA GLU A 218 16.60 22.15 2.00
C GLU A 218 16.40 23.60 2.45
N GLU A 219 15.39 24.30 1.93
CA GLU A 219 15.07 25.68 2.33
C GLU A 219 14.70 25.78 3.82
N TYR A 220 13.95 24.80 4.33
CA TYR A 220 13.59 24.78 5.74
C TYR A 220 14.81 24.61 6.64
N LEU A 221 15.75 23.73 6.27
CA LEU A 221 17.00 23.59 7.00
C LEU A 221 17.86 24.86 6.90
N LYS A 222 17.96 25.50 5.72
CA LYS A 222 18.66 26.80 5.57
C LYS A 222 18.05 27.94 6.39
N SER A 223 16.79 27.82 6.81
CA SER A 223 16.14 28.83 7.66
C SER A 223 16.67 28.87 9.10
N PHE A 224 17.42 27.85 9.55
CA PHE A 224 18.03 27.82 10.86
C PHE A 224 19.27 28.75 10.88
N PRO A 225 19.33 29.76 11.77
CA PRO A 225 20.43 30.72 11.79
C PRO A 225 21.78 30.08 12.10
N GLU A 226 21.78 28.89 12.74
CA GLU A 226 22.99 28.16 13.06
C GLU A 226 23.61 27.43 11.85
N ILE A 227 22.88 27.28 10.74
CA ILE A 227 23.31 26.53 9.56
C ILE A 227 23.86 27.51 8.51
N LYS A 228 25.12 27.33 8.13
CA LYS A 228 25.81 28.12 7.11
C LYS A 228 25.78 27.50 5.71
N GLY A 229 25.65 26.17 5.63
CA GLY A 229 25.66 25.43 4.38
C GLY A 229 25.00 24.07 4.52
N ILE A 230 24.51 23.53 3.40
CA ILE A 230 23.88 22.21 3.31
C ILE A 230 24.32 21.55 2.01
N HIS A 231 24.66 20.27 2.08
CA HIS A 231 25.03 19.43 0.94
C HIS A 231 24.73 17.96 1.26
N HIS A 232 24.79 17.10 0.24
CA HIS A 232 24.52 15.66 0.39
C HIS A 232 23.18 15.36 1.07
N LEU A 233 22.15 16.16 0.78
CA LEU A 233 20.80 15.92 1.26
C LEU A 233 20.19 14.75 0.47
N HIS A 234 20.06 13.61 1.15
CA HIS A 234 19.42 12.41 0.65
C HIS A 234 18.21 12.07 1.52
N ILE A 235 17.07 11.81 0.90
CA ILE A 235 15.82 11.48 1.59
C ILE A 235 15.23 10.26 0.90
N TRP A 236 14.94 9.21 1.67
CA TRP A 236 14.38 7.97 1.14
C TRP A 236 13.43 7.32 2.15
N LYS A 237 12.61 6.39 1.65
CA LYS A 237 11.65 5.61 2.43
C LYS A 237 12.18 4.19 2.64
N LEU A 238 11.99 3.60 3.82
CA LEU A 238 12.30 2.18 4.08
C LEU A 238 11.03 1.32 4.20
N SER A 239 9.91 1.91 4.61
CA SER A 239 8.58 1.31 4.66
C SER A 239 7.50 2.38 4.54
N SER A 240 6.23 2.01 4.54
CA SER A 240 5.09 2.94 4.55
C SER A 240 5.18 4.04 5.61
N THR A 241 5.87 3.80 6.72
CA THR A 241 5.96 4.69 7.89
C THR A 241 7.38 5.13 8.27
N PHE A 242 8.42 4.58 7.64
CA PHE A 242 9.81 4.86 7.98
C PHE A 242 10.47 5.70 6.90
N ILE A 243 10.79 6.95 7.22
CA ILE A 243 11.44 7.92 6.32
C ILE A 243 12.80 8.28 6.92
N ALA A 244 13.85 7.97 6.15
CA ALA A 244 15.22 8.24 6.51
C ALA A 244 15.74 9.45 5.73
N LEU A 245 16.65 10.17 6.36
CA LEU A 245 17.32 11.33 5.78
C LEU A 245 18.80 11.25 6.14
N SER A 246 19.67 11.57 5.19
CA SER A 246 21.09 11.83 5.42
C SER A 246 21.40 13.21 4.91
N VAL A 247 22.05 14.04 5.71
CA VAL A 247 22.41 15.41 5.31
C VAL A 247 23.71 15.85 5.96
N HIS A 248 24.48 16.65 5.24
CA HIS A 248 25.64 17.34 5.77
C HIS A 248 25.26 18.80 6.01
N ILE A 249 25.55 19.30 7.20
CA ILE A 249 25.31 20.69 7.57
C ILE A 249 26.62 21.34 7.99
N THR A 250 26.84 22.56 7.51
CA THR A 250 28.02 23.36 7.86
C THR A 250 27.63 24.36 8.93
N VAL A 251 28.37 24.38 10.04
CA VAL A 251 28.16 25.27 11.20
C VAL A 251 29.46 25.99 11.58
N GLU A 252 29.39 26.93 12.52
CA GLU A 252 30.59 27.56 13.09
C GLU A 252 31.48 26.54 13.81
N ASP A 253 32.79 26.81 13.81
CA ASP A 253 33.72 25.98 14.55
C ASP A 253 33.42 26.07 16.06
N GLN A 254 32.95 24.96 16.61
CA GLN A 254 32.45 24.88 17.97
C GLN A 254 32.63 23.48 18.54
N PRO A 255 32.64 23.34 19.87
CA PRO A 255 32.67 22.02 20.50
C PRO A 255 31.52 21.13 20.06
N VAL A 256 31.78 19.83 19.89
CA VAL A 256 30.77 18.83 19.50
C VAL A 256 29.54 18.84 20.42
N SER A 257 29.72 19.15 21.71
CA SER A 257 28.62 19.31 22.67
C SER A 257 27.63 20.41 22.30
N SER A 258 28.10 21.50 21.71
CA SER A 258 27.26 22.62 21.26
C SER A 258 26.57 22.28 19.94
N ALA A 259 27.28 21.60 19.02
CA ALA A 259 26.71 21.11 17.78
C ALA A 259 25.56 20.11 18.00
N TYR A 260 25.65 19.28 19.05
CA TYR A 260 24.58 18.34 19.40
C TYR A 260 23.22 19.02 19.67
N LEU A 261 23.21 20.22 20.25
CA LEU A 261 21.97 20.97 20.49
C LEU A 261 21.31 21.41 19.19
N ILE A 262 22.12 21.70 18.16
CA ILE A 262 21.63 22.01 16.80
C ILE A 262 21.01 20.76 16.18
N ILE A 263 21.69 19.61 16.29
CA ILE A 263 21.19 18.32 15.80
C ILE A 263 19.82 18.01 16.42
N ASP A 264 19.69 18.00 17.75
CA ASP A 264 18.42 17.69 18.44
C ASP A 264 17.27 18.64 18.04
N LYS A 265 17.58 19.92 17.84
CA LYS A 265 16.62 20.92 17.34
C LYS A 265 16.15 20.60 15.92
N ILE A 266 17.07 20.24 15.03
CA ILE A 266 16.77 19.89 13.63
C ILE A 266 15.99 18.57 13.57
N GLU A 267 16.40 17.54 14.32
CA GLU A 267 15.72 16.24 14.35
C GLU A 267 14.24 16.38 14.74
N LYS A 268 13.95 17.16 15.78
CA LYS A 268 12.57 17.48 16.19
C LYS A 268 11.80 18.19 15.09
N ALA A 269 12.41 19.20 14.48
CA ALA A 269 11.78 19.99 13.43
C ALA A 269 11.46 19.15 12.18
N LEU A 270 12.37 18.26 11.77
CA LEU A 270 12.20 17.32 10.66
C LEU A 270 11.07 16.33 10.95
N MET A 271 11.01 15.80 12.17
CA MET A 271 9.94 14.88 12.57
C MET A 271 8.58 15.58 12.65
N GLU A 272 8.49 16.79 13.18
CA GLU A 272 7.23 17.52 13.32
C GLU A 272 6.64 17.93 11.97
N LYS A 273 7.47 18.56 11.12
CA LYS A 273 7.04 19.14 9.83
C LYS A 273 6.95 18.09 8.72
N PHE A 274 7.97 17.25 8.56
CA PHE A 274 8.11 16.33 7.41
C PHE A 274 7.91 14.85 7.76
N LYS A 275 7.68 14.51 9.04
CA LYS A 275 7.54 13.12 9.53
C LYS A 275 8.77 12.24 9.27
N ILE A 276 9.93 12.86 9.11
CA ILE A 276 11.21 12.17 8.97
C ILE A 276 11.62 11.66 10.35
N ASN A 277 11.69 10.34 10.49
CA ASN A 277 11.87 9.68 11.79
C ASN A 277 13.22 8.97 11.96
N HIS A 278 14.05 8.98 10.92
CA HIS A 278 15.42 8.48 10.99
C HIS A 278 16.42 9.40 10.27
N PRO A 279 16.62 10.63 10.78
CA PRO A 279 17.65 11.52 10.26
C PRO A 279 19.05 11.08 10.72
N THR A 280 20.03 11.22 9.83
CA THR A 280 21.47 11.17 10.11
C THR A 280 22.05 12.50 9.65
N ILE A 281 22.53 13.29 10.61
CA ILE A 281 23.03 14.64 10.35
C ILE A 281 24.54 14.65 10.60
N GLN A 282 25.32 14.82 9.54
CA GLN A 282 26.76 15.03 9.64
C GLN A 282 27.03 16.52 9.81
N VAL A 283 27.70 16.89 10.91
CA VAL A 283 28.08 18.28 11.18
C VAL A 283 29.50 18.54 10.72
N GLU A 284 29.66 19.57 9.90
CA GLU A 284 30.94 20.03 9.36
C GLU A 284 31.20 21.47 9.83
N ALA A 285 32.47 21.80 10.06
CA ALA A 285 32.86 23.16 10.41
C ALA A 285 33.16 23.96 9.12
N GLU A 286 32.89 25.26 9.13
CA GLU A 286 33.02 26.20 8.00
C GLU A 286 34.38 26.18 7.27
N HIS A 287 35.43 25.60 7.87
CA HIS A 287 36.78 25.49 7.29
C HIS A 287 37.22 24.04 6.98
N HIS A 288 36.32 23.08 7.15
CA HIS A 288 36.55 21.64 6.98
C HIS A 288 35.35 20.94 6.31
N ASP A 289 34.86 21.53 5.22
CA ASP A 289 33.78 20.95 4.42
C ASP A 289 34.30 19.79 3.53
N CYS A 290 33.50 18.72 3.40
CA CYS A 290 33.87 17.56 2.60
C CYS A 290 33.60 17.72 1.09
N SER A 291 32.89 18.77 0.66
CA SER A 291 32.64 19.08 -0.75
C SER A 291 33.92 19.29 -1.58
N ASP A 292 35.02 19.70 -0.94
CA ASP A 292 36.33 19.89 -1.59
C ASP A 292 37.19 18.61 -1.64
N LYS A 293 36.74 17.50 -1.04
CA LYS A 293 37.49 16.22 -1.01
C LYS A 293 37.07 15.32 -2.18
N PRO A 294 38.02 14.56 -2.78
CA PRO A 294 37.66 13.58 -3.80
C PRO A 294 36.73 12.52 -3.19
N GLN A 295 35.46 12.50 -3.63
CA GLN A 295 34.49 11.51 -3.20
C GLN A 295 34.98 10.11 -3.59
N LEU A 296 34.97 9.17 -2.63
CA LEU A 296 35.44 7.80 -2.87
C LEU A 296 34.57 7.06 -3.90
N LEU A 297 33.29 7.42 -4.01
CA LEU A 297 32.36 7.07 -5.09
C LEU A 297 31.36 8.23 -5.23
N ALA A 298 31.25 8.82 -6.43
CA ALA A 298 30.40 9.98 -6.66
C ALA A 298 28.92 9.58 -6.78
N ILE A 299 28.14 9.84 -5.72
CA ILE A 299 26.69 10.04 -5.82
C ILE A 299 26.52 11.55 -5.69
N THR A 300 26.60 12.24 -6.82
CA THR A 300 26.53 13.70 -6.89
C THR A 300 25.20 14.23 -6.37
N ASN A 301 25.21 15.46 -5.86
CA ASN A 301 24.01 16.23 -5.56
C ASN A 301 23.02 16.13 -6.73
N ILE A 302 21.72 16.01 -6.41
CA ILE A 302 20.65 16.01 -7.40
C ILE A 302 20.79 17.29 -8.21
N SER A 303 21.13 17.16 -9.50
CA SER A 303 21.22 18.27 -10.43
C SER A 303 19.84 18.91 -10.57
N GLU A 304 19.74 20.23 -10.40
CA GLU A 304 18.57 21.05 -10.75
C GLU A 304 18.32 20.99 -12.28
N LYS A 305 17.82 19.86 -12.79
CA LYS A 305 17.28 19.78 -14.15
C LYS A 305 16.05 18.87 -14.21
N SER A 306 14.91 19.58 -14.27
CA SER A 306 13.58 19.23 -14.81
C SER A 306 12.79 18.10 -14.16
#